data_AF-A0AAN7GDE7-F1
#
_entry.id   AF-A0AAN7GDE7-F1
#
_cell.length_a   1.000
_cell.length_b   1.000
_cell.length_c   1.000
_cell.angle_alpha   90.00
_cell.angle_beta   90.00
_cell.angle_gamma   90.00
#
_symmetry.space_group_name_H-M   'P 1'
#
loop_
_entity.id
_entity.type
_entity.pdbx_description
1 polymer ?
#
loop_
_entity_poly.entity_id
_entity_poly.type
_entity_poly.pdbx_seq_one_letter_code
_entity_poly.pdbx_strand_id
1 'polypeptide(L)' 'MLTKCFLYQIVSVPDRGARKNPRGDFIQMDTQNILFICGGAFVDLEKTISERRQDSSIGFGVPVRAESQKSLRST' A
#
# COMPACT_ATOMS: atom_id res chain seq x y z
N MET A 1 0.77 12.88 -3.32
CA MET A 1 2.14 13.29 -3.72
C MET A 1 2.91 12.12 -4.33
N LEU A 2 3.03 10.98 -3.63
CA LEU A 2 3.76 9.80 -4.14
C LEU A 2 3.23 9.26 -5.47
N THR A 3 1.91 9.21 -5.69
CA THR A 3 1.31 8.76 -6.96
C THR A 3 1.87 9.52 -8.17
N LYS A 4 2.25 10.79 -8.00
CA LYS A 4 2.84 11.61 -9.07
C LYS A 4 4.29 11.22 -9.38
N CYS A 5 5.01 10.62 -8.43
CA CYS A 5 6.40 10.16 -8.61
C CYS A 5 6.49 8.73 -9.17
N PHE A 6 5.52 7.87 -8.81
CA PHE A 6 5.47 6.48 -9.28
C PHE A 6 5.08 6.35 -10.75
N LEU A 7 4.26 7.28 -11.23
CA LEU A 7 3.89 7.31 -12.63
C LEU A 7 5.09 7.80 -13.45
N TYR A 8 5.25 7.22 -14.64
CA TYR A 8 6.16 7.69 -15.68
C TYR A 8 5.88 9.18 -15.92
N GLN A 9 6.69 10.05 -15.33
CA GLN A 9 6.56 11.49 -15.49
C GLN A 9 7.87 12.17 -15.08
N ILE A 10 8.13 13.29 -15.74
CA ILE A 10 9.19 14.21 -15.35
C ILE A 10 8.79 14.87 -14.02
N VAL A 11 9.54 14.58 -12.96
CA VAL A 11 9.33 15.13 -11.62
C VAL A 11 10.34 16.25 -11.36
N SER A 12 9.86 17.36 -10.80
CA SER A 12 10.69 18.50 -10.42
C SER A 12 11.14 18.35 -8.96
N VAL A 13 12.45 18.26 -8.75
CA VAL A 13 13.10 18.12 -7.43
C VAL A 13 13.98 19.36 -7.19
N PRO A 14 13.93 20.00 -6.02
CA PRO A 14 14.83 21.12 -5.71
C PRO A 14 16.30 20.66 -5.64
N ASP A 15 17.21 21.39 -6.28
CA ASP A 15 18.66 21.06 -6.39
C ASP A 15 19.38 20.94 -5.04
N ARG A 16 18.92 21.68 -4.01
CA ARG A 16 19.46 21.61 -2.65
C ARG A 16 18.34 21.56 -1.64
N GLY A 17 18.52 20.80 -0.56
CA GLY A 17 17.56 20.59 0.55
C GLY A 17 17.21 21.85 1.37
N ALA A 18 17.21 23.03 0.76
CA ALA A 18 16.67 24.25 1.31
C ALA A 18 15.13 24.24 1.27
N ARG A 19 14.53 24.64 2.40
CA ARG A 19 13.09 24.95 2.50
C ARG A 19 12.69 25.85 1.33
N LYS A 20 11.76 25.38 0.48
CA LYS A 20 11.11 26.06 -0.65
C LYS A 20 11.52 27.53 -0.79
N ASN A 21 12.67 27.78 -1.40
CA ASN A 21 12.99 29.13 -1.84
C ASN A 21 12.34 29.30 -3.22
N PRO A 22 11.38 30.21 -3.41
CA PRO A 22 10.61 30.31 -4.66
C PRO A 22 11.45 30.74 -5.88
N ARG A 23 12.68 31.23 -5.66
CA ARG A 23 13.65 31.56 -6.72
C ARG A 23 14.69 30.46 -6.99
N GLY A 24 14.62 29.34 -6.27
CA GLY A 24 15.59 28.25 -6.40
C GLY A 24 15.39 27.47 -7.70
N ASP A 25 16.50 27.08 -8.33
CA ASP A 25 16.48 26.25 -9.53
C ASP A 25 15.94 24.85 -9.21
N PHE A 26 15.07 24.37 -10.09
CA PHE A 26 14.48 23.04 -10.00
C PHE A 26 15.11 22.12 -11.05
N ILE A 27 15.50 20.92 -10.62
CA ILE A 27 15.99 19.90 -11.54
C ILE A 27 14.81 19.03 -11.96
N GLN A 28 14.68 18.84 -13.27
CA GLN A 28 13.73 17.91 -13.85
C GLN A 28 14.39 16.52 -13.94
N MET A 29 13.80 15.54 -13.28
CA MET A 29 14.28 14.16 -13.22
C MET A 29 13.21 13.24 -13.81
N ASP A 30 13.61 12.33 -14.68
CA ASP A 30 12.72 11.32 -15.24
C ASP A 30 12.72 10.05 -14.37
N THR A 31 11.54 9.53 -14.07
CA THR A 31 11.34 8.39 -13.15
C THR A 31 11.30 7.03 -13.86
N GLN A 32 11.44 6.98 -15.19
CA GLN A 32 11.38 5.75 -16.00
C GLN A 32 12.28 4.60 -15.52
N ASN A 33 13.51 4.93 -15.15
CA ASN A 33 14.54 3.95 -14.78
C ASN A 33 14.80 3.91 -13.27
N ILE A 34 13.90 4.48 -12.47
CA ILE A 34 14.02 4.50 -11.01
C ILE A 34 13.21 3.32 -10.45
N LEU A 35 13.89 2.39 -9.77
CA LEU A 35 13.25 1.29 -9.07
C LEU A 35 12.65 1.80 -7.76
N PHE A 36 11.34 1.68 -7.61
CA PHE A 36 10.65 1.98 -6.36
C PHE A 36 10.35 0.69 -5.58
N ILE A 37 10.81 0.62 -4.34
CA ILE A 37 10.48 -0.47 -3.40
C ILE A 37 9.57 0.11 -2.32
N CYS A 38 8.31 -0.30 -2.32
CA CYS A 38 7.36 0.05 -1.28
C CYS A 38 7.43 -1.00 -0.16
N GLY A 39 7.78 -0.59 1.06
CA GLY A 39 7.77 -1.44 2.24
C GLY A 39 7.00 -0.80 3.38
N GLY A 40 6.43 -1.63 4.25
CA GLY A 40 5.71 -1.19 5.45
C GLY A 40 5.25 -2.37 6.30
N ALA A 41 5.05 -2.13 7.59
CA ALA A 41 4.42 -3.10 8.49
C ALA A 41 2.91 -2.90 8.44
N PHE A 42 2.20 -3.84 7.84
CA PHE A 42 0.73 -3.83 7.80
C PHE A 42 0.21 -4.61 9.00
N VAL A 43 -0.25 -3.89 10.03
CA VAL A 43 -0.96 -4.49 11.16
C VAL A 43 -2.27 -5.09 10.65
N ASP A 44 -2.65 -6.26 11.17
CA ASP A 44 -3.90 -6.97 10.85
C ASP A 44 -4.09 -7.43 9.40
N LEU A 45 -3.01 -7.50 8.60
CA LEU A 45 -3.10 -8.01 7.22
C LEU A 45 -3.69 -9.43 7.17
N GLU A 46 -3.39 -10.29 8.14
CA GLU A 46 -3.93 -11.65 8.25
C GLU A 46 -5.46 -11.66 8.45
N LYS A 47 -6.00 -10.73 9.25
CA LYS A 47 -7.44 -10.58 9.46
C LYS A 47 -8.13 -10.14 8.17
N THR A 48 -7.60 -9.12 7.50
CA THR A 48 -8.16 -8.64 6.22
C THR A 48 -8.12 -9.72 5.14
N ILE A 49 -7.07 -10.55 5.09
CA ILE A 49 -7.01 -11.69 4.15
C ILE A 49 -8.07 -12.74 4.49
N SER A 50 -8.28 -13.00 5.79
CA SER A 50 -9.26 -13.98 6.26
C SER A 50 -10.70 -13.55 5.92
N GLU A 51 -11.04 -12.28 6.17
CA GLU A 51 -12.34 -11.69 5.82
C GLU A 51 -12.61 -11.74 4.30
N ARG A 52 -11.60 -11.46 3.45
CA ARG A 52 -11.76 -11.58 2.00
C ARG A 52 -11.96 -13.01 1.50
N ARG A 53 -11.41 -14.01 2.21
CA ARG A 53 -11.58 -15.42 1.86
C ARG A 53 -12.90 -16.00 2.36
N GLN A 54 -13.45 -15.41 3.42
CA GLN A 54 -14.78 -15.70 3.90
C GLN A 54 -15.78 -14.93 3.02
N ASP A 55 -16.10 -15.49 1.86
CA ASP A 55 -17.27 -15.03 1.09
C ASP A 55 -18.47 -15.08 2.04
N SER A 56 -18.89 -13.91 2.50
CA SER A 56 -19.98 -13.76 3.44
C SER A 56 -21.25 -14.12 2.71
N SER A 57 -21.66 -15.37 2.85
CA SER A 57 -22.88 -15.85 2.26
C SER A 57 -24.08 -15.25 2.99
N ILE A 58 -24.60 -14.13 2.50
CA ILE A 58 -25.85 -13.54 2.99
C ILE A 58 -26.98 -13.90 2.02
N GLY A 59 -27.96 -14.66 2.49
CA GLY A 59 -29.09 -15.13 1.68
C GLY A 59 -29.58 -16.52 2.08
N PHE A 60 -30.89 -16.72 2.08
CA PHE A 60 -31.51 -18.02 2.37
C PHE A 60 -31.08 -19.05 1.31
N GLY A 61 -30.39 -20.12 1.74
CA GLY A 61 -29.97 -21.23 0.87
C GLY A 61 -28.46 -21.34 0.61
N VAL A 62 -27.64 -20.44 1.16
CA VAL A 62 -26.18 -20.50 0.98
C VAL A 62 -25.52 -21.27 2.14
N PRO A 63 -24.55 -22.17 1.89
CA PRO A 63 -23.91 -22.96 2.94
C PRO A 63 -23.09 -22.07 3.89
N VAL A 64 -23.63 -21.82 5.09
CA VAL A 64 -22.92 -21.17 6.18
C VAL A 64 -21.86 -22.15 6.71
N ARG A 65 -20.58 -21.88 6.44
CA ARG A 65 -19.47 -22.61 7.05
C ARG A 65 -19.24 -22.07 8.46
N ALA A 66 -19.51 -22.88 9.47
CA ALA A 66 -19.21 -22.55 10.87
C ALA A 66 -17.70 -22.34 11.06
N GLU A 67 -17.33 -21.26 11.73
CA GLU A 67 -15.95 -20.93 12.06
C GLU A 67 -15.29 -22.11 12.79
N SER A 68 -14.30 -22.71 12.14
CA SER A 68 -13.46 -23.74 12.75
C SER A 68 -12.65 -23.03 13.83
N GLN A 69 -13.01 -23.27 15.09
CA GLN A 69 -12.31 -22.75 16.25
C GLN A 69 -10.80 -23.00 16.10
N LYS A 70 -10.03 -21.93 15.91
CA LYS A 70 -8.57 -21.92 16.09
C LYS A 70 -8.27 -21.95 17.59
N SER A 71 -8.80 -22.95 18.27
CA SER A 71 -8.26 -23.46 19.54
C SER A 71 -7.13 -24.42 19.16
N LEU A 72 -6.07 -24.49 19.97
CA LEU A 72 -4.79 -25.21 19.75
C LEU A 72 -3.78 -24.34 18.98
N ARG A 73 -2.61 -23.93 19.47
CA ARG A 73 -1.66 -24.28 20.55
C ARG A 73 -0.68 -23.08 20.62
N SER A 74 0.10 -22.73 21.64
CA SER A 74 0.45 -23.22 22.98
C SER A 74 1.46 -22.19 23.51
N THR A 75 1.45 -21.96 24.83
CA THR A 75 2.62 -21.63 25.69
C THR A 75 3.63 -20.58 25.23
#